data_AF-A0A965MBZ9-F1
#
_entry.id   AF-A0A965MBZ9-F1
#
_cell.length_a   1.000
_cell.length_b   1.000
_cell.length_c   1.000
_cell.angle_alpha   90.00
_cell.angle_beta   90.00
_cell.angle_gamma   90.00
#
_symmetry.space_group_name_H-M   'P 1'
#
loop_
_entity.id
_entity.type
_entity.pdbx_description
1 polymer ?
#
loop_
_entity_poly.entity_id
_entity_poly.type
_entity_poly.pdbx_seq_one_letter_code
_entity_poly.pdbx_strand_id
1 'polypeptide(L)'
;MPQLDFSTFPSQIFWLIITFGLLYLILAKNFLPRIGSVLEQRRDSVDHDLMKAQQLREEAQQALEEYEEALVQARSDAQRLAQEVRDEIAKIAAEQEAQAMEKISARMVKAEEELAQLRKNAEEQLPEIVADVGAALRDQFAPNINKRSFTAAIKAQLR
;
A
#
# COMPACT_ATOMS: atom_id res chain seq x y z
N MET A 1 94.29 31.85 41.70
CA MET A 1 92.86 32.22 41.61
C MET A 1 92.13 31.53 42.75
N PRO A 2 91.55 32.26 43.72
CA PRO A 2 90.95 31.69 44.95
C PRO A 2 89.67 30.86 44.74
N GLN A 3 89.35 30.52 43.48
CA GLN A 3 88.09 29.88 43.07
C GLN A 3 88.21 28.35 42.95
N LEU A 4 89.44 27.82 43.00
CA LEU A 4 89.74 26.38 42.92
C LEU A 4 90.38 25.91 44.22
N ASP A 5 89.73 26.20 45.35
CA ASP A 5 90.13 25.68 46.66
C ASP A 5 89.41 24.35 46.95
N PHE A 6 90.13 23.25 46.69
CA PHE A 6 89.64 21.88 46.84
C PHE A 6 89.28 21.49 48.28
N SER A 7 89.69 22.28 49.28
CA SER A 7 89.32 22.03 50.68
C SER A 7 87.82 22.21 50.95
N THR A 8 87.12 22.99 50.12
CA THR A 8 85.68 23.28 50.27
C THR A 8 84.77 22.29 49.54
N PHE A 9 85.32 21.50 48.61
CA PHE A 9 84.55 20.60 47.73
C PHE A 9 83.80 19.50 48.49
N PRO A 10 84.37 18.84 49.54
CA PRO A 10 83.63 17.82 50.29
C PRO A 10 82.35 18.34 50.93
N SER A 11 82.36 19.57 51.48
CA SER A 11 81.18 20.20 52.07
C SER A 11 80.13 20.55 51.02
N GLN A 12 80.56 21.08 49.87
CA GLN A 12 79.66 21.37 48.74
C GLN A 12 79.01 20.10 48.20
N ILE A 13 79.77 19.02 48.03
CA ILE A 13 79.25 17.72 47.58
C ILE A 13 78.25 17.14 48.59
N PHE A 14 78.56 17.23 49.90
CA PHE A 14 77.65 16.77 50.95
C PHE A 14 76.30 17.49 50.90
N TRP A 15 76.30 18.83 50.84
CA TRP A 15 75.06 19.61 50.74
C TRP A 15 74.35 19.43 49.39
N LEU A 16 75.09 19.24 48.30
CA LEU A 16 74.51 18.91 47.00
C LEU A 16 73.76 17.57 47.06
N ILE A 17 74.34 16.54 47.67
CA ILE A 17 73.66 15.24 47.82
C ILE A 17 72.40 15.37 48.68
N ILE A 18 72.46 16.13 49.78
CA ILE A 18 71.29 16.35 50.66
C ILE A 18 70.18 17.08 49.92
N THR A 19 70.49 18.21 49.29
CA THR A 19 69.50 19.05 48.61
C THR A 19 68.93 18.36 47.37
N PHE A 20 69.77 17.68 46.59
CA PHE A 20 69.36 16.89 45.44
C PHE A 20 68.53 15.68 45.85
N GLY A 21 68.91 14.98 46.91
CA GLY A 21 68.14 13.85 47.47
C GLY A 21 66.77 14.29 47.97
N LEU A 22 66.69 15.42 48.68
CA LEU A 22 65.43 16.00 49.12
C LEU A 22 64.54 16.38 47.92
N LEU A 23 65.11 17.06 46.92
CA LEU A 23 64.41 17.41 45.69
C LEU A 23 63.89 16.16 44.95
N TYR A 24 64.74 15.12 44.82
CA TYR A 24 64.38 13.86 44.18
C TYR A 24 63.21 13.19 44.88
N LEU A 25 63.22 13.12 46.21
CA LEU A 25 62.12 12.55 46.99
C LEU A 25 60.81 13.33 46.79
N ILE A 26 60.87 14.66 46.73
CA ILE A 26 59.70 15.50 46.45
C ILE A 26 59.15 15.23 45.04
N LEU A 27 60.01 15.15 44.02
CA LEU A 27 59.57 14.84 42.65
C LEU A 27 58.95 13.45 42.56
N ALA A 28 59.66 12.44 43.08
CA ALA A 28 59.23 11.05 43.03
C ALA A 28 57.93 10.82 43.78
N LYS A 29 57.76 11.45 44.96
CA LYS A 29 56.59 11.23 45.82
C LYS A 29 55.39 12.13 45.51
N ASN A 30 55.59 13.33 44.97
CA ASN A 30 54.49 14.28 44.75
C ASN A 30 54.22 14.60 43.28
N PHE A 31 55.25 14.81 42.47
CA PHE A 31 55.06 15.26 41.08
C PHE A 31 54.74 14.09 40.13
N LEU A 32 55.50 13.00 40.22
CA LEU A 32 55.28 11.79 39.41
C LEU A 32 53.86 11.21 39.56
N PRO A 33 53.32 10.97 40.78
CA PRO A 33 51.97 10.43 40.90
C PRO A 33 50.89 11.38 40.36
N ARG A 34 51.11 12.69 40.45
CA ARG A 34 50.17 13.70 39.95
C ARG A 34 50.12 13.75 38.42
N ILE A 35 51.25 13.52 37.75
CA ILE A 35 51.32 13.37 36.30
C ILE A 35 50.67 12.04 35.89
N GLY A 36 50.96 10.96 36.63
CA GLY A 36 50.34 9.65 36.43
C GLY A 36 48.81 9.70 36.49
N SER A 37 48.25 10.36 37.51
CA SER A 37 46.80 10.47 37.68
C SER A 37 46.11 11.22 36.53
N VAL A 38 46.74 12.25 35.99
CA VAL A 38 46.18 13.00 34.84
C VAL A 38 46.22 12.15 33.57
N LEU A 39 47.29 11.37 33.37
CA LEU A 39 47.40 10.47 32.23
C LEU A 39 46.36 9.35 32.31
N GLU A 40 46.17 8.77 33.49
CA GLU A 40 45.17 7.73 33.75
C GLU A 40 43.75 8.27 33.54
N GLN A 41 43.41 9.43 34.11
CA GLN A 41 42.12 10.07 33.90
C GLN A 41 41.81 10.32 32.42
N ARG A 42 42.82 10.72 31.63
CA ARG A 42 42.66 10.90 30.18
C ARG A 42 42.43 9.58 29.47
N ARG A 43 43.16 8.53 29.84
CA ARG A 43 42.97 7.18 29.29
C ARG A 43 41.56 6.68 29.58
N ASP A 44 41.13 6.77 30.84
CA ASP A 44 39.79 6.35 31.27
C ASP A 44 38.69 7.10 30.51
N SER A 45 38.87 8.41 30.29
CA SER A 45 37.92 9.21 29.53
C SER A 45 37.85 8.79 28.06
N VAL A 46 39.00 8.53 27.43
CA VAL A 46 39.06 8.04 26.04
C VAL A 46 38.43 6.66 25.93
N ASP A 47 38.74 5.74 26.83
CA ASP A 47 38.18 4.40 26.82
C ASP A 47 36.67 4.42 27.05
N HIS A 48 36.19 5.25 27.98
CA HIS A 48 34.76 5.48 28.19
C HIS A 48 34.08 6.04 26.93
N ASP A 49 34.67 7.03 26.28
CA ASP A 49 34.10 7.62 25.06
C ASP A 49 34.10 6.63 23.89
N LEU A 50 35.14 5.79 23.77
CA LEU A 50 35.19 4.70 22.79
C LEU A 50 34.13 3.65 23.05
N MET A 51 33.94 3.23 24.31
CA MET A 51 32.88 2.29 24.69
C MET A 51 31.51 2.86 24.36
N LYS A 52 31.27 4.13 24.71
CA LYS A 52 30.01 4.82 24.40
C LYS A 52 29.78 4.94 22.89
N ALA A 53 30.83 5.25 22.12
CA ALA A 53 30.74 5.30 20.67
C ALA A 53 30.43 3.91 20.05
N GLN A 54 31.01 2.84 20.60
CA GLN A 54 30.69 1.47 20.19
C GLN A 54 29.25 1.10 20.50
N GLN A 55 28.76 1.39 21.71
CA GLN A 55 27.37 1.16 22.10
C GLN A 55 26.39 1.91 21.19
N LEU A 56 26.62 3.20 20.96
CA LEU A 56 25.77 4.00 20.05
C LEU A 56 25.81 3.47 18.62
N ARG A 57 26.95 2.95 18.17
CA ARG A 57 27.07 2.32 16.84
C ARG A 57 26.27 1.02 16.78
N GLU A 58 26.33 0.19 17.81
CA GLU A 58 25.56 -1.05 17.89
C GLU A 58 24.05 -0.78 17.93
N GLU A 59 23.62 0.17 18.76
CA GLU A 59 22.21 0.62 18.82
C GLU A 59 21.74 1.17 17.47
N ALA A 60 22.55 1.99 16.79
CA ALA A 60 22.22 2.50 15.47
C ALA A 60 22.13 1.39 14.42
N GLN A 61 22.99 0.38 14.49
CA GLN A 61 22.97 -0.77 13.58
C GLN A 61 21.71 -1.62 13.80
N GLN A 62 21.34 -1.88 15.06
CA GLN A 62 20.12 -2.60 15.40
C GLN A 62 18.87 -1.83 14.93
N ALA A 63 18.81 -0.53 15.19
CA ALA A 63 17.70 0.30 14.72
C ALA A 63 17.59 0.34 13.19
N LEU A 64 18.72 0.30 12.48
CA LEU A 64 18.74 0.23 11.02
C LEU A 64 18.20 -1.12 10.53
N GLU A 65 18.62 -2.22 11.14
CA GLU A 65 18.15 -3.57 10.81
C GLU A 65 16.63 -3.70 11.04
N GLU A 66 16.13 -3.27 12.20
CA GLU A 66 14.69 -3.23 12.50
C GLU A 66 13.91 -2.36 11.50
N TYR A 67 14.47 -1.21 11.11
CA TYR A 67 13.87 -0.33 10.12
C TYR A 67 13.80 -0.99 8.73
N GLU A 68 14.88 -1.66 8.30
CA GLU A 68 14.91 -2.37 7.02
C GLU A 68 13.92 -3.54 7.00
N GLU A 69 13.83 -4.31 8.09
CA GLU A 69 12.85 -5.38 8.25
C GLU A 69 11.41 -4.84 8.17
N ALA A 70 11.10 -3.78 8.93
CA ALA A 70 9.79 -3.13 8.91
C ALA A 70 9.43 -2.62 7.50
N LEU A 71 10.41 -2.11 6.76
CA LEU A 71 10.22 -1.60 5.41
C LEU A 71 9.95 -2.74 4.40
N VAL A 72 10.66 -3.87 4.53
CA VAL A 72 10.40 -5.08 3.72
C VAL A 72 9.01 -5.63 4.03
N GLN A 73 8.64 -5.71 5.31
CA GLN A 73 7.34 -6.22 5.72
C GLN A 73 6.20 -5.32 5.23
N ALA A 74 6.32 -4.00 5.38
CA ALA A 74 5.35 -3.05 4.87
C ALA A 74 5.17 -3.13 3.35
N ARG A 75 6.26 -3.33 2.58
CA ARG A 75 6.18 -3.57 1.13
C ARG A 75 5.46 -4.88 0.80
N SER A 76 5.75 -5.95 1.54
CA SER A 76 5.08 -7.24 1.37
C SER A 76 3.59 -7.14 1.68
N ASP A 77 3.21 -6.49 2.78
CA ASP A 77 1.83 -6.30 3.18
C ASP A 77 1.07 -5.43 2.16
N ALA A 78 1.68 -4.35 1.66
CA ALA A 78 1.10 -3.52 0.62
C ALA A 78 0.86 -4.31 -0.69
N GLN A 79 1.82 -5.15 -1.09
CA GLN A 79 1.65 -6.02 -2.26
C GLN A 79 0.53 -7.05 -2.05
N ARG A 80 0.47 -7.67 -0.87
CA ARG A 80 -0.57 -8.63 -0.50
C ARG A 80 -1.95 -7.98 -0.54
N LEU A 81 -2.10 -6.82 0.09
CA LEU A 81 -3.34 -6.04 0.09
C LEU A 81 -3.74 -5.64 -1.34
N ALA A 82 -2.78 -5.20 -2.16
CA ALA A 82 -3.07 -4.85 -3.55
C ALA A 82 -3.56 -6.04 -4.38
N GLN A 83 -3.06 -7.25 -4.12
CA GLN A 83 -3.58 -8.47 -4.76
C GLN A 83 -4.96 -8.85 -4.24
N GLU A 84 -5.15 -8.82 -2.92
CA GLU A 84 -6.45 -9.12 -2.31
C GLU A 84 -7.56 -8.21 -2.83
N VAL A 85 -7.29 -6.90 -2.92
CA VAL A 85 -8.23 -5.93 -3.50
C VAL A 85 -8.50 -6.20 -4.98
N ARG A 86 -7.49 -6.60 -5.76
CA ARG A 86 -7.70 -6.97 -7.17
C ARG A 86 -8.58 -8.21 -7.31
N ASP A 87 -8.35 -9.22 -6.47
CA ASP A 87 -9.12 -10.46 -6.46
C ASP A 87 -10.57 -10.19 -6.02
N GLU A 88 -10.78 -9.33 -5.02
CA GLU A 88 -12.10 -8.92 -4.56
C GLU A 88 -12.86 -8.15 -5.66
N ILE A 89 -12.20 -7.18 -6.30
CA ILE A 89 -12.80 -6.44 -7.44
C ILE A 89 -13.16 -7.39 -8.58
N ALA A 90 -12.30 -8.36 -8.90
CA ALA A 90 -12.56 -9.34 -9.95
C ALA A 90 -13.79 -10.22 -9.62
N LYS A 91 -13.94 -10.64 -8.35
CA LYS A 91 -15.13 -11.37 -7.89
C LYS A 91 -16.40 -10.53 -7.99
N ILE A 92 -16.35 -9.29 -7.50
CA ILE A 92 -17.50 -8.37 -7.57
C ILE A 92 -17.89 -8.12 -9.03
N ALA A 93 -16.92 -7.91 -9.92
CA ALA A 93 -17.18 -7.72 -11.35
C ALA A 93 -17.85 -8.95 -11.97
N ALA A 94 -17.36 -10.16 -11.70
CA ALA A 94 -17.94 -11.41 -12.18
C ALA A 94 -19.38 -11.62 -11.66
N GLU A 95 -19.64 -11.30 -10.39
CA GLU A 95 -20.98 -11.37 -9.81
C GLU A 95 -21.95 -10.37 -10.47
N GLN A 96 -21.49 -9.13 -10.71
CA GLN A 96 -22.29 -8.11 -11.39
C GLN A 96 -22.58 -8.50 -12.84
N GLU A 97 -21.61 -9.05 -13.56
CA GLU A 97 -21.80 -9.56 -14.92
C GLU A 97 -22.81 -10.72 -14.95
N ALA A 98 -22.71 -11.67 -14.02
CA ALA A 98 -23.66 -12.77 -13.92
C ALA A 98 -25.09 -12.28 -13.66
N GLN A 99 -25.27 -11.36 -12.70
CA GLN A 99 -26.57 -10.74 -12.41
C GLN A 99 -27.12 -9.93 -13.59
N ALA A 100 -26.25 -9.21 -14.31
CA ALA A 100 -26.64 -8.46 -15.50
C ALA A 100 -27.12 -9.41 -16.61
N MET A 101 -26.38 -10.50 -16.84
CA MET A 101 -26.74 -11.51 -17.83
C MET A 101 -28.07 -12.19 -17.51
N GLU A 102 -28.31 -12.53 -16.23
CA GLU A 102 -29.59 -13.09 -15.77
C GLU A 102 -30.76 -12.11 -15.98
N LYS A 103 -30.57 -10.83 -15.67
CA LYS A 103 -31.59 -9.79 -15.92
C LYS A 103 -31.85 -9.61 -17.41
N ILE A 104 -30.82 -9.68 -18.25
CA ILE A 104 -30.96 -9.59 -19.70
C ILE A 104 -31.73 -10.80 -20.23
N SER A 105 -31.38 -12.02 -19.83
CA SER A 105 -32.10 -13.22 -20.26
C SER A 105 -33.56 -13.21 -19.82
N ALA A 106 -33.84 -12.78 -18.59
CA ALA A 106 -35.22 -12.64 -18.11
C ALA A 106 -36.02 -11.60 -18.92
N ARG A 107 -35.40 -10.48 -19.32
CA ARG A 107 -36.04 -9.48 -20.19
C ARG A 107 -36.27 -10.02 -21.60
N MET A 108 -35.34 -10.79 -22.15
CA MET A 108 -35.49 -11.42 -23.47
C MET A 108 -36.69 -12.37 -23.49
N VAL A 109 -36.82 -13.24 -22.47
CA VAL A 109 -37.97 -14.15 -22.35
C VAL A 109 -39.29 -13.38 -22.27
N LYS A 110 -39.37 -12.33 -21.45
CA LYS A 110 -40.57 -11.49 -21.36
C LYS A 110 -40.90 -10.80 -22.69
N ALA A 111 -39.90 -10.26 -23.37
CA ALA A 111 -40.10 -9.62 -24.67
C ALA A 111 -40.56 -10.63 -25.74
N GLU A 112 -40.06 -11.87 -25.70
CA GLU A 112 -40.53 -12.95 -26.57
C GLU A 112 -41.99 -13.34 -26.28
N GLU A 113 -42.38 -13.43 -25.01
CA GLU A 113 -43.77 -13.68 -24.59
C GLU A 113 -44.71 -12.55 -25.04
N GLU A 114 -44.33 -11.29 -24.82
CA GLU A 114 -45.09 -10.11 -25.27
C GLU A 114 -45.23 -10.08 -26.79
N LEU A 115 -44.16 -10.40 -27.53
CA LEU A 115 -44.18 -10.47 -28.99
C LEU A 115 -45.11 -11.60 -29.48
N ALA A 116 -45.10 -12.75 -28.81
CA ALA A 116 -45.98 -13.87 -29.13
C ALA A 116 -47.45 -13.51 -28.87
N GLN A 117 -47.75 -12.81 -27.77
CA GLN A 117 -49.10 -12.30 -27.48
C GLN A 117 -49.54 -11.26 -28.51
N LEU A 118 -48.67 -10.31 -28.86
CA LEU A 118 -48.96 -9.30 -29.86
C LEU A 118 -49.27 -9.94 -31.23
N ARG A 119 -48.51 -10.97 -31.63
CA ARG A 119 -48.79 -11.73 -32.86
C ARG A 119 -50.15 -12.42 -32.80
N LYS A 120 -50.48 -13.11 -31.71
CA LYS A 120 -51.80 -13.73 -31.54
C LYS A 120 -52.93 -12.71 -31.60
N ASN A 121 -52.80 -11.58 -30.90
CA ASN A 121 -53.80 -10.51 -30.93
C ASN A 121 -53.95 -9.93 -32.34
N ALA A 122 -52.85 -9.73 -33.07
CA ALA A 122 -52.90 -9.27 -34.45
C ALA A 122 -53.58 -10.30 -35.38
N GLU A 123 -53.30 -11.59 -35.21
CA GLU A 123 -53.98 -12.68 -35.93
C GLU A 123 -55.47 -12.75 -35.61
N GLU A 124 -55.87 -12.51 -34.36
CA GLU A 124 -57.28 -12.47 -33.93
C GLU A 124 -58.03 -11.23 -34.44
N GLN A 125 -57.36 -10.07 -34.52
CA GLN A 125 -57.94 -8.80 -35.00
C GLN A 125 -57.94 -8.71 -36.54
N LEU A 126 -57.08 -9.46 -37.23
CA LEU A 126 -56.95 -9.43 -38.68
C LEU A 126 -58.29 -9.65 -39.42
N PRO A 127 -59.16 -10.61 -39.05
CA PRO A 127 -60.43 -10.82 -39.72
C PRO A 127 -61.41 -9.67 -39.54
N GLU A 128 -61.36 -8.97 -38.40
CA GLU A 128 -62.21 -7.82 -38.10
C GLU A 128 -61.76 -6.60 -38.91
N ILE A 129 -60.46 -6.29 -38.91
CA ILE A 129 -59.89 -5.20 -39.71
C ILE A 129 -60.13 -5.43 -41.20
N VAL A 130 -59.93 -6.66 -41.70
CA VAL A 130 -60.18 -6.99 -43.11
C VAL A 130 -61.67 -6.91 -43.45
N ALA A 131 -62.57 -7.26 -42.51
CA ALA A 131 -64.01 -7.09 -42.69
C ALA A 131 -64.41 -5.61 -42.76
N ASP A 132 -63.83 -4.75 -41.93
CA ASP A 132 -64.09 -3.31 -41.90
C ASP A 132 -63.55 -2.61 -43.16
N VAL A 133 -62.30 -2.92 -43.57
CA VAL A 133 -61.72 -2.39 -44.81
C VAL A 133 -62.51 -2.90 -46.03
N GLY A 134 -62.91 -4.18 -46.04
CA GLY A 134 -63.76 -4.74 -47.07
C GLY A 134 -65.14 -4.06 -47.14
N ALA A 135 -65.74 -3.76 -45.99
CA ALA A 135 -67.01 -3.04 -45.93
C ALA A 135 -66.89 -1.61 -46.48
N ALA A 136 -65.82 -0.89 -46.13
CA ALA A 136 -65.54 0.46 -46.66
C ALA A 136 -65.30 0.44 -48.18
N LEU A 137 -64.53 -0.52 -48.69
CA LEU A 137 -64.32 -0.71 -50.13
C LEU A 137 -65.62 -1.04 -50.86
N ARG A 138 -66.48 -1.90 -50.29
CA ARG A 138 -67.80 -2.22 -50.88
C ARG A 138 -68.71 -1.01 -50.94
N ASP A 139 -68.74 -0.21 -49.87
CA ASP A 139 -69.58 0.99 -49.82
C ASP A 139 -69.12 2.06 -50.83
N GLN A 140 -67.84 2.07 -51.20
CA GLN A 140 -67.30 3.01 -52.21
C GLN A 140 -67.38 2.52 -53.67
N PHE A 141 -67.26 1.20 -53.92
CA PHE A 141 -67.13 0.67 -55.29
C PHE A 141 -68.23 -0.32 -55.72
N ALA A 142 -69.05 -0.87 -54.83
CA ALA A 142 -70.07 -1.89 -55.17
C ALA A 142 -71.32 -1.86 -54.25
N PRO A 143 -72.11 -0.76 -54.25
CA PRO A 143 -73.22 -0.55 -53.30
C PRO A 143 -74.41 -1.51 -53.46
N ASN A 144 -74.52 -2.22 -54.58
CA ASN A 144 -75.64 -3.12 -54.88
C ASN A 144 -75.47 -4.56 -54.33
N ILE A 145 -74.38 -4.85 -53.61
CA ILE A 145 -74.12 -6.19 -53.05
C ILE A 145 -74.60 -6.26 -51.60
N ASN A 146 -75.38 -7.29 -51.27
CA ASN A 146 -75.95 -7.49 -49.94
C ASN A 146 -74.86 -7.59 -48.86
N LYS A 147 -74.94 -6.71 -47.84
CA LYS A 147 -73.93 -6.58 -46.79
C LYS A 147 -73.56 -7.91 -46.15
N ARG A 148 -74.54 -8.74 -45.78
CA ARG A 148 -74.32 -10.03 -45.10
C ARG A 148 -73.56 -11.03 -45.95
N SER A 149 -73.83 -11.09 -47.25
CA SER A 149 -73.19 -12.05 -48.16
C SER A 149 -71.71 -11.73 -48.41
N PHE A 150 -71.39 -10.44 -48.49
CA PHE A 150 -70.03 -9.98 -48.75
C PHE A 150 -69.11 -10.17 -47.54
N THR A 151 -69.58 -9.81 -46.34
CA THR A 151 -68.82 -10.04 -45.11
C THR A 151 -68.67 -11.54 -44.82
N ALA A 152 -69.66 -12.36 -45.17
CA ALA A 152 -69.57 -13.82 -45.07
C ALA A 152 -68.54 -14.42 -46.04
N ALA A 153 -68.44 -13.91 -47.28
CA ALA A 153 -67.46 -14.35 -48.27
C ALA A 153 -66.02 -13.98 -47.85
N ILE A 154 -65.80 -12.77 -47.35
CA ILE A 154 -64.50 -12.35 -46.81
C ILE A 154 -64.08 -13.26 -45.64
N LYS A 155 -65.01 -13.54 -44.72
CA LYS A 155 -64.75 -14.40 -43.55
C LYS A 155 -64.51 -15.87 -43.92
N ALA A 156 -65.09 -16.34 -45.03
CA ALA A 156 -64.84 -17.68 -45.57
C ALA A 156 -63.46 -17.80 -46.24
N GLN A 157 -62.92 -16.71 -46.79
CA GLN A 157 -61.60 -16.67 -47.42
C GLN A 157 -60.43 -16.50 -46.42
N LEU A 158 -60.75 -16.05 -45.19
CA LEU A 158 -59.81 -15.81 -44.08
C LEU A 158 -59.64 -16.99 -43.11
N ARG A 159 -60.40 -18.07 -43.33
CA ARG A 159 -60.22 -19.37 -42.65
C ARG A 159 -59.25 -20.24 -43.42
#